data_AF-E1YJR4-F1
#
_entry.id   AF-E1YJR4-F1
#
_cell.length_a   1.000
_cell.length_b   1.000
_cell.length_c   1.000
_cell.angle_alpha   90.00
_cell.angle_beta   90.00
_cell.angle_gamma   90.00
#
_symmetry.space_group_name_H-M   'P 1'
#
loop_
_entity.id
_entity.type
_entity.pdbx_description
1 polymer ?
#
loop_
_entity_poly.entity_id
_entity_poly.type
_entity_poly.pdbx_seq_one_letter_code
_entity_poly.pdbx_strand_id
1 'polypeptide(L)'
;MNTNEFLQKEGIHEEVTAAAFKRIIARQLDNVMKSKHITKSEMASRMHTSRAVVNRLLDEDDTSVTLATLTRASLAIGVPLKIEFSINTEV
;
A
#
# COMPACT_ATOMS: atom_id res chain seq x y z
N MET A 1 -4.69 -29.28 4.77
CA MET A 1 -3.89 -28.29 4.04
C MET A 1 -4.55 -26.94 4.22
N ASN A 2 -3.92 -26.03 4.97
CA ASN A 2 -4.44 -24.68 5.16
C ASN A 2 -4.11 -23.80 3.93
N THR A 3 -4.73 -22.63 3.82
CA THR A 3 -4.53 -21.73 2.67
C THR A 3 -3.06 -21.33 2.50
N ASN A 4 -2.31 -21.17 3.60
CA ASN A 4 -0.90 -20.79 3.56
C ASN A 4 0.00 -21.91 3.01
N GLU A 5 -0.27 -23.16 3.39
CA GLU A 5 0.41 -24.35 2.88
C GLU A 5 0.14 -24.58 1.39
N PHE A 6 -1.09 -24.29 0.93
CA PHE A 6 -1.43 -24.31 -0.49
C PHE A 6 -0.65 -23.24 -1.27
N LEU A 7 -0.65 -22.00 -0.79
CA LEU A 7 0.02 -20.88 -1.45
C LEU A 7 1.54 -21.06 -1.54
N GLN A 8 2.18 -21.65 -0.52
CA GLN A 8 3.62 -21.95 -0.55
C GLN A 8 3.94 -23.06 -1.54
N LYS A 9 3.12 -24.11 -1.60
CA LYS A 9 3.31 -25.25 -2.51
C LYS A 9 3.20 -24.85 -3.99
N GLU A 10 2.33 -23.89 -4.29
CA GLU A 10 2.14 -23.35 -5.64
C GLU A 10 3.15 -22.25 -6.01
N GLY A 11 4.04 -21.84 -5.10
CA GLY A 11 5.05 -20.79 -5.35
C GLY A 11 4.49 -19.37 -5.43
N ILE A 12 3.19 -19.17 -5.19
CA ILE A 12 2.48 -17.88 -5.32
C ILE A 12 2.32 -17.12 -4.00
N HIS A 13 2.84 -17.67 -2.90
CA HIS A 13 2.72 -17.08 -1.57
C HIS A 13 3.22 -15.63 -1.51
N GLU A 14 4.33 -15.33 -2.19
CA GLU A 14 4.88 -13.97 -2.24
C GLU A 14 3.93 -12.99 -2.95
N GLU A 15 3.44 -13.34 -4.14
CA GLU A 15 2.53 -12.50 -4.92
C GLU A 15 1.21 -12.25 -4.19
N VAL A 16 0.63 -13.29 -3.58
CA VAL A 16 -0.61 -13.17 -2.81
C VAL A 16 -0.40 -12.33 -1.56
N THR A 17 0.74 -12.46 -0.89
CA THR A 17 1.10 -11.64 0.26
C THR A 17 1.25 -10.16 -0.14
N ALA A 18 1.95 -9.88 -1.24
CA ALA A 18 2.13 -8.53 -1.76
C ALA A 18 0.78 -7.89 -2.14
N ALA A 19 -0.10 -8.63 -2.82
CA ALA A 19 -1.45 -8.17 -3.16
C ALA A 19 -2.29 -7.87 -1.91
N ALA A 20 -2.21 -8.70 -0.87
CA ALA A 20 -2.90 -8.46 0.39
C ALA A 20 -2.43 -7.15 1.06
N PHE A 21 -1.11 -6.92 1.12
CA PHE A 21 -0.57 -5.65 1.63
C PHE A 21 -1.01 -4.45 0.79
N LYS A 22 -0.97 -4.57 -0.54
CA LYS A 22 -1.35 -3.48 -1.44
C LYS A 22 -2.80 -3.05 -1.23
N ARG A 23 -3.71 -4.00 -1.07
CA ARG A 23 -5.14 -3.77 -0.77
C ARG A 23 -5.33 -2.99 0.53
N ILE A 24 -4.63 -3.39 1.59
CA ILE A 24 -4.71 -2.70 2.88
C ILE A 24 -4.24 -1.25 2.74
N ILE A 25 -3.07 -1.04 2.11
CA ILE A 25 -2.48 0.29 1.94
C ILE A 25 -3.37 1.19 1.08
N ALA A 26 -3.87 0.69 -0.06
CA ALA A 26 -4.75 1.44 -0.96
C ALA A 26 -6.00 1.94 -0.25
N ARG A 27 -6.66 1.05 0.51
CA ARG A 27 -7.88 1.36 1.25
C ARG A 27 -7.63 2.35 2.39
N GLN A 28 -6.52 2.19 3.13
CA GLN A 28 -6.15 3.15 4.17
C GLN A 28 -5.93 4.55 3.58
N LEU A 29 -5.20 4.64 2.46
CA LEU A 29 -4.94 5.91 1.79
C LEU A 29 -6.23 6.55 1.28
N ASP A 30 -7.10 5.80 0.61
CA ASP A 30 -8.38 6.28 0.09
C ASP A 30 -9.28 6.79 1.22
N ASN A 31 -9.35 6.09 2.34
CA ASN A 31 -10.11 6.51 3.52
C ASN A 31 -9.59 7.84 4.11
N VAL A 32 -8.26 7.99 4.22
CA VAL A 32 -7.65 9.25 4.68
C VAL A 32 -7.89 10.38 3.70
N MET A 33 -7.77 10.12 2.40
CA MET A 33 -8.07 11.12 1.37
C MET A 33 -9.52 11.58 1.44
N LYS A 34 -10.47 10.65 1.58
CA LYS A 34 -11.90 10.95 1.74
C LYS A 34 -12.18 11.78 2.99
N SER A 35 -11.64 11.39 4.15
CA SER A 35 -11.88 12.12 5.41
C SER A 35 -11.29 13.53 5.39
N LYS A 36 -10.15 13.73 4.72
CA LYS A 36 -9.49 15.03 4.54
C LYS A 36 -9.95 15.79 3.29
N HIS A 37 -10.92 15.28 2.54
CA HIS A 37 -11.42 15.87 1.29
C HIS A 37 -10.31 16.14 0.24
N ILE A 38 -9.30 15.28 0.20
CA ILE A 38 -8.17 15.36 -0.74
C ILE A 38 -8.57 14.66 -2.04
N THR A 39 -8.64 15.41 -3.13
CA THR A 39 -8.89 14.84 -4.46
C THR A 39 -7.64 14.15 -5.02
N LYS A 40 -7.79 13.28 -6.03
CA LYS A 40 -6.64 12.65 -6.71
C LYS A 40 -5.70 13.67 -7.37
N SER A 41 -6.24 14.78 -7.89
CA SER A 41 -5.44 15.86 -8.48
C SER A 41 -4.65 16.62 -7.41
N GLU A 42 -5.29 16.91 -6.28
CA GLU A 42 -4.64 17.55 -5.13
C GLU A 42 -3.53 16.66 -4.57
N MET A 43 -3.80 15.37 -4.41
CA MET A 43 -2.80 14.39 -3.97
C MET A 43 -1.60 14.35 -4.92
N ALA A 44 -1.84 14.34 -6.24
CA ALA A 44 -0.77 14.36 -7.24
C ALA A 44 0.10 15.61 -7.12
N SER A 45 -0.53 16.78 -6.90
CA SER A 45 0.16 18.05 -6.66
C SER A 45 1.06 17.97 -5.41
N ARG A 46 0.51 17.52 -4.27
CA ARG A 46 1.25 17.38 -3.01
C ARG A 46 2.40 16.37 -3.07
N MET A 47 2.23 15.31 -3.84
CA MET A 47 3.25 14.28 -4.04
C MET A 47 4.30 14.67 -5.09
N HIS A 48 4.15 15.82 -5.77
CA HIS A 48 4.96 16.22 -6.92
C HIS A 48 5.04 15.12 -7.99
N THR A 49 3.89 14.57 -8.35
CA THR A 49 3.79 13.44 -9.28
C THR A 49 2.59 13.58 -10.22
N SER A 50 2.45 12.63 -11.15
CA SER A 50 1.32 12.61 -12.07
C SER A 50 0.09 11.94 -11.45
N ARG A 51 -1.10 12.28 -11.94
CA ARG A 51 -2.35 11.61 -11.54
C ARG A 51 -2.32 10.10 -11.84
N ALA A 52 -1.55 9.65 -12.83
CA ALA A 52 -1.37 8.24 -13.12
C ALA A 52 -0.64 7.50 -11.98
N VAL A 53 0.36 8.12 -11.34
CA VAL A 53 1.04 7.55 -10.16
C VAL A 53 0.07 7.45 -8.98
N VAL A 54 -0.78 8.46 -8.76
CA VAL A 54 -1.81 8.40 -7.71
C VAL A 54 -2.84 7.31 -8.00
N ASN A 55 -3.26 7.14 -9.26
CA ASN A 55 -4.18 6.07 -9.63
C ASN A 55 -3.57 4.69 -9.33
N ARG A 56 -2.33 4.42 -9.74
CA ARG A 56 -1.62 3.17 -9.41
C ARG A 56 -1.45 2.97 -7.91
N LEU A 57 -1.13 4.04 -7.18
CA LEU A 57 -1.03 3.98 -5.72
C LEU A 57 -2.37 3.61 -5.05
N LEU A 58 -3.50 4.00 -5.63
CA LEU A 58 -4.85 3.67 -5.12
C LEU A 58 -5.42 2.38 -5.74
N ASP A 59 -4.79 1.83 -6.76
CA ASP A 59 -5.18 0.56 -7.38
C ASP A 59 -4.82 -0.59 -6.42
N GLU A 60 -5.80 -1.40 -6.08
CA GLU A 60 -5.66 -2.51 -5.13
C GLU A 60 -4.88 -3.69 -5.71
N ASP A 61 -4.84 -3.81 -7.04
CA ASP A 61 -4.21 -4.93 -7.74
C ASP A 61 -2.82 -4.56 -8.30
N ASP A 62 -2.47 -3.26 -8.32
CA ASP A 62 -1.13 -2.81 -8.70
C ASP A 62 -0.14 -2.94 -7.54
N THR A 63 0.52 -4.09 -7.43
CA THR A 63 1.55 -4.36 -6.41
C THR A 63 2.84 -3.58 -6.63
N SER A 64 2.99 -2.86 -7.75
CA SER A 64 4.19 -2.10 -8.08
C SER A 64 4.24 -0.75 -7.35
N VAL A 65 4.47 -0.80 -6.03
CA VAL A 65 4.69 0.39 -5.20
C VAL A 65 6.05 0.36 -4.53
N THR A 66 6.74 1.51 -4.54
CA THR A 66 8.04 1.66 -3.89
C THR A 66 7.90 2.33 -2.53
N LEU A 67 8.84 2.06 -1.61
CA LEU A 67 8.91 2.75 -0.32
C LEU A 67 8.94 4.28 -0.51
N ALA A 68 9.69 4.78 -1.48
CA ALA A 68 9.72 6.21 -1.80
C ALA A 68 8.34 6.78 -2.18
N THR A 69 7.50 5.98 -2.87
CA THR A 69 6.13 6.38 -3.22
C THR A 69 5.23 6.41 -1.99
N LEU A 70 5.32 5.41 -1.12
CA LEU A 70 4.57 5.37 0.14
C LEU A 70 4.96 6.52 1.07
N THR A 71 6.25 6.84 1.18
CA THR A 71 6.74 7.97 1.97
C THR A 71 6.21 9.30 1.44
N ARG A 72 6.26 9.54 0.12
CA ARG A 72 5.66 10.76 -0.47
C ARG A 72 4.16 10.86 -0.19
N ALA A 73 3.45 9.74 -0.29
CA ALA A 73 2.01 9.71 0.00
C ALA A 73 1.71 10.04 1.46
N SER A 74 2.47 9.45 2.38
CA SER A 74 2.41 9.69 3.82
C SER A 74 2.63 11.18 4.16
N LEU A 75 3.65 11.81 3.55
CA LEU A 75 3.91 13.24 3.71
C LEU A 75 2.78 14.10 3.13
N ALA A 76 2.28 13.76 1.93
CA ALA A 76 1.22 14.49 1.24
C ALA A 76 -0.12 14.52 2.01
N ILE A 77 -0.47 13.40 2.68
CA ILE A 77 -1.68 13.32 3.51
C ILE A 77 -1.42 13.73 4.96
N GLY A 78 -0.17 13.91 5.39
CA GLY A 78 0.19 14.23 6.77
C GLY A 78 -0.19 13.12 7.75
N VAL A 79 0.07 11.85 7.40
CA VAL A 79 -0.12 10.68 8.27
C VAL A 79 1.16 9.85 8.24
N PRO A 80 1.86 9.63 9.38
CA PRO A 80 3.12 8.89 9.40
C PRO A 80 2.98 7.45 8.89
N LEU A 81 3.93 6.99 8.08
CA LEU A 81 4.05 5.61 7.66
C LEU A 81 4.85 4.81 8.69
N LYS A 82 4.28 3.68 9.16
CA LYS A 82 4.97 2.71 10.02
C LYS A 82 5.03 1.36 9.30
N ILE A 83 6.24 0.82 9.13
CA ILE A 83 6.49 -0.52 8.58
C ILE A 83 7.45 -1.22 9.54
N GLU A 84 7.10 -2.42 9.97
CA GLU A 84 7.92 -3.24 10.85
C GLU A 84 7.75 -4.72 10.47
N PHE A 85 8.81 -5.50 10.66
CA PHE A 85 8.68 -6.95 10.57
C PHE A 85 8.05 -7.48 11.86
N SER A 86 7.15 -8.44 11.73
CA SER A 86 6.68 -9.22 12.87
C SER A 86 7.79 -10.17 13.30
N ILE A 87 8.53 -9.81 14.35
CA ILE A 87 9.52 -10.69 14.96
C ILE A 87 8.79 -11.50 16.04
N ASN A 88 8.60 -12.80 15.79
CA ASN A 88 8.18 -13.72 16.85
C ASN A 88 9.43 -14.11 17.64
N THR A 89 9.64 -13.45 18.78
CA THR A 89 10.64 -13.89 19.76
C THR A 89 10.06 -15.09 20.51
N GLU A 90 10.20 -16.29 19.93
CA GLU A 90 10.28 -17.49 20.76
C GLU A 90 11.70 -17.52 21.33
N VAL A 91 11.79 -17.35 22.65
CA VAL A 91 12.94 -17.78 23.43
C VAL A 91 12.72 -19.25 23.78
#